data_AF-A0A7V7JJK0-F1
#
_entry.id   AF-A0A7V7JJK0-F1
#
_cell.length_a   1.000
_cell.length_b   1.000
_cell.length_c   1.000
_cell.angle_alpha   90.00
_cell.angle_beta   90.00
_cell.angle_gamma   90.00
#
_symmetry.space_group_name_H-M   'P 1'
#
loop_
_entity.id
_entity.type
_entity.pdbx_description
1 polymer ?
#
loop_
_entity_poly.entity_id
_entity_poly.type
_entity_poly.pdbx_seq_one_letter_code
_entity_poly.pdbx_strand_id
1 'polypeptide(L)'
;MHITLVDDSIPFDGFSPGSRPLGGAEKAFASLAGALARLGHQVHVFNRARYPMVIEGAHWETLDKSFPAQTDFLIAFRKPSLLASVRLAGKRMLWTTATPRQLEPARAALDSFRAGLIFVSRLQAEGWRVTEGGGAHVIPPGLRADF
;
A
#
# COMPACT_ATOMS: atom_id res chain seq x y z
N MET A 1 12.84 10.35 1.02
CA MET A 1 11.68 10.22 1.92
C MET A 1 11.64 8.81 2.47
N HIS A 2 11.11 8.63 3.68
CA HIS A 2 10.82 7.33 4.26
C HIS A 2 9.38 6.96 3.90
N ILE A 3 9.21 5.85 3.20
CA ILE A 3 7.91 5.35 2.75
C ILE A 3 7.68 3.98 3.38
N THR A 4 6.54 3.81 4.04
CA THR A 4 6.12 2.53 4.61
C THR A 4 4.94 1.98 3.81
N LEU A 5 5.08 0.77 3.27
CA LEU A 5 3.99 0.02 2.66
C LEU A 5 3.57 -1.10 3.61
N VAL A 6 2.27 -1.32 3.77
CA VAL A 6 1.74 -2.36 4.66
C VAL A 6 0.64 -3.16 3.97
N ASP A 7 0.76 -4.48 4.00
CA ASP A 7 -0.25 -5.43 3.53
C ASP A 7 -0.33 -6.62 4.50
N ASP A 8 -1.54 -7.08 4.83
CA ASP A 8 -1.75 -8.24 5.70
C ASP A 8 -2.47 -9.39 5.00
N SER A 9 -2.32 -9.52 3.67
CA SER A 9 -3.10 -10.47 2.88
C SER A 9 -2.51 -11.88 2.85
N ILE A 10 -1.62 -12.20 1.92
CA ILE A 10 -0.96 -13.48 1.77
C ILE A 10 0.55 -13.28 1.87
N PRO A 11 1.33 -14.33 2.14
CA PRO A 11 2.79 -14.25 2.05
C PRO A 11 3.23 -13.92 0.64
N PHE A 12 4.01 -12.86 0.45
CA PHE A 12 4.75 -12.55 -0.78
C PHE A 12 5.84 -11.51 -0.53
N ASP A 13 6.71 -11.32 -1.50
CA ASP A 13 7.82 -10.38 -1.49
C ASP A 13 8.11 -9.87 -2.91
N GLY A 14 9.18 -9.08 -3.09
CA GLY A 14 9.58 -8.55 -4.39
C GLY A 14 9.97 -9.61 -5.44
N PHE A 15 10.37 -10.82 -5.02
CA PHE A 15 10.73 -11.92 -5.92
C PHE A 15 9.54 -12.80 -6.30
N SER A 16 8.55 -12.90 -5.42
CA SER A 16 7.36 -13.75 -5.58
C SER A 16 6.66 -13.61 -6.94
N PRO A 17 6.49 -12.40 -7.54
CA PRO A 17 5.89 -12.26 -8.88
C PRO A 17 6.57 -13.04 -9.99
N GLY A 18 7.89 -13.28 -9.90
CA GLY A 18 8.68 -13.99 -10.90
C GLY A 18 8.86 -15.48 -10.63
N SER A 19 8.60 -15.94 -9.40
CA SER A 19 8.83 -17.33 -8.99
C SER A 19 7.56 -18.16 -8.82
N ARG A 20 6.38 -17.55 -8.72
CA ARG A 20 5.10 -18.27 -8.54
C ARG A 20 3.88 -17.45 -8.98
N PRO A 21 2.71 -18.11 -9.15
CA PRO A 21 1.46 -17.42 -9.40
C PRO A 21 1.10 -16.44 -8.28
N LEU A 22 0.69 -15.23 -8.67
CA LEU A 22 0.29 -14.16 -7.76
C LEU A 22 -0.75 -13.28 -8.47
N GLY A 23 -1.71 -12.75 -7.72
CA GLY A 23 -2.72 -11.84 -8.27
C GLY A 23 -2.10 -10.54 -8.78
N GLY A 24 -2.75 -9.89 -9.75
CA GLY A 24 -2.25 -8.65 -10.35
C GLY A 24 -2.08 -7.52 -9.33
N ALA A 25 -2.95 -7.49 -8.32
CA ALA A 25 -2.93 -6.57 -7.19
C ALA A 25 -1.64 -6.72 -6.36
N GLU A 26 -1.32 -7.95 -5.94
CA GLU A 26 -0.11 -8.25 -5.18
C GLU A 26 1.17 -8.08 -6.02
N LYS A 27 1.13 -8.40 -7.33
CA LYS A 27 2.24 -8.12 -8.25
C LYS A 27 2.53 -6.62 -8.34
N ALA A 28 1.51 -5.79 -8.48
CA ALA A 28 1.66 -4.34 -8.53
C ALA A 28 2.22 -3.79 -7.22
N PHE A 29 1.75 -4.29 -6.07
CA PHE A 29 2.29 -3.91 -4.76
C PHE A 29 3.77 -4.27 -4.63
N ALA A 30 4.16 -5.48 -5.03
CA ALA A 30 5.57 -5.90 -5.02
C ALA A 30 6.45 -5.04 -5.94
N SER A 31 5.98 -4.71 -7.14
CA SER A 31 6.72 -3.86 -8.09
C SER A 31 6.81 -2.39 -7.64
N LEU A 32 5.79 -1.87 -6.96
CA LEU A 32 5.79 -0.48 -6.46
C LEU A 32 6.93 -0.24 -5.47
N ALA A 33 7.17 -1.20 -4.57
CA ALA A 33 8.22 -1.07 -3.55
C ALA A 33 9.61 -0.84 -4.17
N GLY A 34 9.99 -1.69 -5.12
CA GLY A 34 11.26 -1.55 -5.85
C GLY A 34 11.30 -0.32 -6.75
N ALA A 35 10.18 0.08 -7.37
CA ALA A 35 10.11 1.29 -8.19
C ALA A 35 10.36 2.55 -7.36
N LEU A 36 9.75 2.66 -6.18
CA LEU A 36 9.96 3.79 -5.26
C LEU A 36 11.39 3.85 -4.72
N ALA A 37 11.99 2.69 -4.43
CA ALA A 37 13.39 2.62 -3.99
C ALA A 37 14.35 3.11 -5.08
N ARG A 38 14.13 2.74 -6.36
CA ARG A 38 14.91 3.23 -7.50
C ARG A 38 14.81 4.74 -7.70
N LEU A 39 13.72 5.38 -7.27
CA LEU A 39 13.57 6.84 -7.25
C LEU A 39 14.32 7.52 -6.08
N GLY A 40 15.09 6.76 -5.29
CA GLY A 40 15.89 7.29 -4.18
C GLY A 40 15.13 7.41 -2.86
N HIS A 41 13.98 6.74 -2.71
CA HIS A 41 13.26 6.68 -1.44
C HIS A 41 13.74 5.52 -0.56
N GLN A 42 13.68 5.70 0.76
CA GLN A 42 13.88 4.61 1.71
C GLN A 42 12.54 3.91 1.92
N VAL A 43 12.42 2.70 1.40
CA VAL A 43 11.14 1.97 1.37
C VAL A 43 11.18 0.81 2.35
N HIS A 44 10.26 0.79 3.30
CA HIS A 44 10.00 -0.34 4.17
C HIS A 44 8.65 -0.97 3.81
N VAL A 45 8.62 -2.28 3.65
CA VAL A 45 7.42 -3.06 3.37
C VAL A 45 7.19 -4.00 4.51
N PHE A 46 6.04 -3.91 5.16
CA PHE A 46 5.61 -4.83 6.21
C PHE A 46 4.49 -5.70 5.70
N ASN A 47 4.73 -7.00 5.59
CA ASN A 47 3.68 -7.93 5.19
C ASN A 47 3.91 -9.34 5.74
N ARG A 48 3.16 -10.31 5.20
CA ARG A 48 3.26 -11.73 5.56
C ARG A 48 4.44 -12.45 4.89
N ALA A 49 5.48 -11.75 4.42
CA ALA A 49 6.70 -12.37 3.93
C ALA A 49 7.24 -13.36 4.98
N ARG A 50 7.89 -14.44 4.52
CA ARG A 50 8.39 -15.48 5.43
C ARG A 50 9.62 -15.03 6.21
N TYR A 51 10.44 -14.20 5.59
CA TYR A 51 11.71 -13.72 6.13
C TYR A 51 11.92 -12.27 5.72
N PRO A 52 12.58 -11.47 6.58
CA PRO A 52 12.99 -10.13 6.20
C PRO A 52 14.08 -10.19 5.13
N MET A 53 14.04 -9.28 4.16
CA MET A 53 14.98 -9.25 3.03
C MET A 53 15.04 -7.86 2.39
N VAL A 54 16.18 -7.51 1.78
CA VAL A 54 16.26 -6.34 0.88
C VAL A 54 16.10 -6.81 -0.56
N ILE A 55 15.07 -6.32 -1.25
CA ILE A 55 14.76 -6.72 -2.63
C ILE A 55 14.52 -5.46 -3.46
N GLU A 56 15.27 -5.32 -4.56
CA GLU A 56 15.24 -4.12 -5.42
C GLU A 56 15.39 -2.79 -4.64
N GLY A 57 16.18 -2.80 -3.57
CA GLY A 57 16.42 -1.64 -2.70
C GLY A 57 15.32 -1.37 -1.65
N ALA A 58 14.22 -2.11 -1.65
CA ALA A 58 13.18 -2.03 -0.62
C ALA A 58 13.45 -3.02 0.52
N HIS A 59 13.25 -2.59 1.76
CA HIS A 59 13.38 -3.40 2.97
C HIS A 59 12.07 -4.10 3.29
N TRP A 60 11.99 -5.40 3.02
CA TRP A 60 10.86 -6.25 3.38
C TRP A 60 11.04 -6.78 4.79
N GLU A 61 10.00 -6.63 5.61
CA GLU A 61 9.94 -7.01 7.01
C GLU A 61 8.62 -7.75 7.26
N THR A 62 8.62 -8.56 8.32
CA THR A 62 7.48 -9.34 8.75
C THR A 62 6.56 -8.53 9.68
N LEU A 63 5.27 -8.87 9.75
CA LEU A 63 4.28 -8.13 10.57
C LEU A 63 4.48 -8.22 12.09
N ASP A 64 5.27 -9.17 12.57
CA ASP A 64 5.67 -9.30 13.98
C ASP A 64 6.77 -8.32 14.38
N LYS A 65 7.44 -7.70 13.41
CA LYS A 65 8.40 -6.64 13.67
C LYS A 65 7.70 -5.34 14.02
N SER A 66 8.27 -4.59 14.95
CA SER A 66 7.81 -3.24 15.27
C SER A 66 7.86 -2.34 14.03
N PHE A 67 6.73 -1.69 13.74
CA PHE A 67 6.67 -0.61 12.76
C PHE A 67 7.54 0.58 13.19
N PRO A 68 8.05 1.38 12.23
CA PRO A 68 8.76 2.61 12.57
C PRO A 68 7.84 3.58 13.32
N ALA A 69 8.42 4.36 14.23
CA ALA A 69 7.65 5.36 14.98
C ALA A 69 7.09 6.48 14.08
N GLN A 70 7.82 6.80 13.00
CA GLN A 70 7.51 7.87 12.05
C GLN A 70 7.80 7.43 10.62
N THR A 71 7.00 7.93 9.67
CA THR A 71 7.24 7.80 8.23
C THR A 71 6.70 9.03 7.50
N ASP A 72 7.32 9.41 6.38
CA ASP A 72 6.80 10.55 5.60
C ASP A 72 5.49 10.16 4.90
N PHE A 73 5.41 8.92 4.43
CA PHE A 73 4.29 8.43 3.64
C PHE A 73 3.97 6.97 3.98
N LEU A 74 2.74 6.72 4.44
CA LEU A 74 2.21 5.38 4.71
C LEU A 74 1.23 4.97 3.61
N ILE A 75 1.46 3.81 3.01
CA ILE A 75 0.55 3.18 2.05
C ILE A 75 0.03 1.88 2.66
N ALA A 76 -1.24 1.89 3.06
CA ALA A 76 -1.96 0.69 3.46
C ALA A 76 -2.61 0.05 2.24
N PHE A 77 -2.47 -1.27 2.09
CA PHE A 77 -3.08 -2.00 0.98
C PHE A 77 -4.36 -2.71 1.40
N ARG A 78 -5.45 -2.41 0.69
CA ARG A 78 -6.82 -2.94 0.79
C ARG A 78 -7.54 -2.76 2.12
N LYS A 79 -6.86 -2.86 3.26
CA LYS A 79 -7.46 -2.91 4.59
C LYS A 79 -7.28 -1.57 5.33
N PRO A 80 -8.37 -0.81 5.59
CA PRO A 80 -8.30 0.49 6.26
C PRO A 80 -7.61 0.49 7.62
N SER A 81 -7.75 -0.59 8.41
CA SER A 81 -7.14 -0.66 9.75
C SER A 81 -5.60 -0.59 9.72
N LEU A 82 -4.97 -0.91 8.58
CA LEU A 82 -3.52 -0.83 8.42
C LEU A 82 -3.02 0.63 8.38
N LEU A 83 -3.89 1.63 8.22
CA LEU A 83 -3.53 3.06 8.32
C LEU A 83 -3.06 3.46 9.72
N ALA A 84 -3.37 2.65 10.73
CA ALA A 84 -2.93 2.83 12.10
C ALA A 84 -1.52 2.28 12.37
N SER A 85 -0.90 1.56 11.43
CA SER A 85 0.36 0.81 11.66
C SER A 85 1.53 1.71 12.04
N VAL A 86 1.57 2.94 11.49
CA VAL A 86 2.58 3.94 11.86
C VAL A 86 1.90 5.12 12.53
N ARG A 87 2.30 5.38 13.79
CA ARG A 87 1.71 6.42 14.64
C ARG A 87 1.91 7.82 14.05
N LEU A 88 3.15 8.16 13.68
CA LEU A 88 3.50 9.47 13.11
C LEU A 88 3.73 9.37 11.60
N ALA A 89 2.67 9.09 10.83
CA ALA A 89 2.74 9.17 9.37
C ALA A 89 2.38 10.58 8.88
N GLY A 90 3.28 11.21 8.10
CA GLY A 90 3.06 12.55 7.54
C GLY A 90 1.91 12.59 6.54
N LYS A 91 1.82 11.60 5.66
CA LYS A 91 0.67 11.35 4.79
C LYS A 91 0.28 9.87 4.84
N ARG A 92 -1.01 9.61 4.63
CA ARG A 92 -1.59 8.26 4.63
C ARG A 92 -2.39 8.05 3.35
N MET A 93 -2.18 6.91 2.70
CA MET A 93 -2.94 6.46 1.54
C MET A 93 -3.49 5.05 1.79
N LEU A 94 -4.77 4.84 1.48
CA LEU A 94 -5.34 3.51 1.28
C LEU A 94 -5.34 3.21 -0.21
N TRP A 95 -4.53 2.25 -0.63
CA TRP A 95 -4.63 1.67 -1.96
C TRP A 95 -5.62 0.50 -1.94
N THR A 96 -6.77 0.69 -2.57
CA THR A 96 -7.92 -0.20 -2.44
C THR A 96 -8.27 -0.89 -3.76
N THR A 97 -8.76 -2.12 -3.63
CA THR A 97 -9.48 -2.84 -4.69
C THR A 97 -10.98 -2.96 -4.39
N ALA A 98 -11.47 -2.23 -3.38
CA ALA A 98 -12.86 -2.20 -2.98
C ALA A 98 -13.61 -0.99 -3.59
N THR A 99 -14.92 -1.12 -3.71
CA THR A 99 -15.82 -0.02 -4.10
C THR A 99 -16.11 0.90 -2.90
N PRO A 100 -16.57 2.14 -3.13
CA PRO A 100 -17.02 3.06 -2.09
C PRO A 100 -18.00 2.43 -1.10
N ARG A 101 -19.01 1.71 -1.60
CA ARG A 101 -20.00 1.01 -0.77
C ARG A 101 -19.37 0.02 0.22
N GLN A 102 -18.32 -0.68 -0.21
CA GLN A 102 -17.59 -1.62 0.66
C GLN A 102 -16.69 -0.92 1.67
N LEU A 103 -16.32 0.34 1.42
CA LEU A 103 -15.51 1.17 2.31
C LEU A 103 -16.34 1.97 3.32
N GLU A 104 -17.64 2.12 3.11
CA GLU A 104 -18.55 2.84 4.02
C GLU A 104 -18.42 2.41 5.49
N PRO A 105 -18.31 1.12 5.85
CA PRO A 105 -18.10 0.72 7.25
C PRO A 105 -16.81 1.27 7.88
N ALA A 106 -15.81 1.58 7.06
CA ALA A 106 -14.53 2.13 7.50
C ALA A 106 -14.43 3.65 7.31
N ARG A 107 -15.50 4.31 6.86
CA ARG A 107 -15.49 5.74 6.49
C ARG A 107 -14.98 6.64 7.61
N ALA A 108 -15.50 6.45 8.82
CA ALA A 108 -15.06 7.24 9.98
C ALA A 108 -13.56 7.07 10.28
N ALA A 109 -13.01 5.87 10.12
CA ALA A 109 -11.58 5.64 10.29
C ALA A 109 -10.75 6.34 9.20
N LEU A 110 -11.17 6.22 7.94
CA LEU A 110 -10.52 6.89 6.80
C LEU A 110 -10.48 8.41 6.99
N ASP A 111 -11.59 8.99 7.42
CA ASP A 111 -11.72 10.42 7.70
C ASP A 111 -10.86 10.84 8.91
N SER A 112 -10.83 10.05 9.98
CA SER A 112 -9.99 10.32 11.16
C SER A 112 -8.49 10.34 10.84
N PHE A 113 -8.07 9.49 9.90
CA PHE A 113 -6.69 9.45 9.42
C PHE A 113 -6.40 10.48 8.33
N ARG A 114 -7.42 11.20 7.85
CA ARG A 114 -7.35 12.05 6.63
C ARG A 114 -6.70 11.29 5.48
N ALA A 115 -7.06 10.02 5.32
CA ALA A 115 -6.41 9.14 4.36
C ALA A 115 -6.81 9.53 2.93
N GLY A 116 -5.82 9.66 2.05
CA GLY A 116 -6.10 9.67 0.61
C GLY A 116 -6.39 8.26 0.11
N LEU A 117 -7.15 8.17 -0.98
CA LEU A 117 -7.61 6.91 -1.56
C LEU A 117 -6.99 6.73 -2.94
N ILE A 118 -6.47 5.53 -3.21
CA ILE A 118 -5.98 5.11 -4.51
C ILE A 118 -6.87 3.97 -5.00
N PHE A 119 -7.70 4.23 -6.01
CA PHE A 119 -8.53 3.25 -6.70
C PHE A 119 -7.82 2.73 -7.95
N VAL A 120 -8.13 1.50 -8.34
CA VAL A 120 -7.53 0.87 -9.54
C VAL A 120 -8.33 1.09 -10.82
N SER A 121 -9.53 1.69 -10.74
CA SER A 121 -10.32 2.06 -11.91
C SER A 121 -11.29 3.21 -11.61
N ARG A 122 -11.72 3.92 -12.66
CA ARG A 122 -12.72 5.00 -12.54
C ARG A 122 -14.08 4.46 -12.10
N LEU A 123 -14.48 3.31 -12.64
CA LEU A 123 -15.73 2.64 -12.27
C LEU A 123 -15.73 2.25 -10.78
N GLN A 124 -14.59 1.78 -10.27
CA GLN A 124 -14.46 1.48 -8.85
C GLN A 124 -14.55 2.74 -7.99
N ALA A 125 -13.97 3.86 -8.43
CA ALA A 125 -14.03 5.12 -7.69
C ALA A 125 -15.41 5.81 -7.75
N GLU A 126 -16.32 5.32 -8.59
CA GLU A 126 -17.63 5.93 -8.80
C GLU A 126 -18.44 5.97 -7.50
N GLY A 127 -18.97 7.17 -7.19
CA GLY A 127 -19.71 7.41 -5.96
C GLY A 127 -18.85 7.72 -4.74
N TRP A 128 -17.50 7.70 -4.84
CA TRP A 128 -16.66 8.20 -3.75
C TRP A 128 -16.80 9.71 -3.61
N ARG A 129 -17.19 10.16 -2.42
CA ARG A 129 -17.24 11.58 -2.07
C ARG A 129 -16.01 11.92 -1.24
N VAL A 130 -15.13 12.75 -1.81
CA VAL A 130 -13.93 13.28 -1.15
C VAL A 130 -14.33 13.99 0.15
N THR A 131 -13.62 13.70 1.23
CA THR A 131 -13.76 14.39 2.52
C THR A 131 -12.62 15.37 2.74
N GLU A 132 -12.80 16.29 3.69
CA GLU A 132 -11.77 17.28 4.01
C GLU A 132 -10.46 16.61 4.47
N GLY A 133 -9.42 16.78 3.66
CA GLY A 133 -8.06 16.32 3.95
C GLY A 133 -7.63 15.03 3.25
N GLY A 134 -8.55 14.28 2.62
CA GLY A 134 -8.23 13.03 1.91
C GLY A 134 -8.60 13.10 0.43
N GLY A 135 -7.61 13.19 -0.46
CA GLY A 135 -7.82 13.15 -1.93
C GLY A 135 -8.18 11.75 -2.44
N ALA A 136 -8.77 11.66 -3.62
CA ALA A 136 -9.01 10.39 -4.32
C ALA A 136 -8.30 10.39 -5.67
N HIS A 137 -7.55 9.33 -5.94
CA HIS A 137 -6.79 9.15 -7.18
C HIS A 137 -7.15 7.81 -7.82
N VAL A 138 -7.17 7.79 -9.15
CA VAL A 138 -7.32 6.56 -9.91
C VAL A 138 -5.98 6.24 -10.56
N ILE A 139 -5.37 5.13 -10.15
CA ILE A 139 -4.13 4.62 -10.74
C ILE A 139 -4.46 3.24 -11.34
N PRO A 140 -4.67 3.16 -12.67
CA PRO A 140 -4.97 1.89 -13.30
C PRO A 140 -3.79 0.92 -13.17
N PRO A 141 -4.06 -0.40 -13.13
CA PRO A 141 -3.00 -1.40 -13.11
C PRO A 141 -2.12 -1.25 -14.35
N GLY A 142 -0.80 -1.20 -14.14
CA GLY A 142 0.20 -1.21 -15.20
C GLY A 142 0.74 -2.61 -15.43
N LEU A 143 1.26 -2.85 -16.63
CA LEU A 143 2.07 -4.03 -16.92
C LEU A 143 3.52 -3.71 -16.55
N ARG A 144 4.16 -4.64 -15.83
CA ARG A 144 5.61 -4.59 -15.64
C ARG A 144 6.25 -4.84 -16.99
N ALA A 145 7.22 -4.00 -17.40
CA ALA A 145 8.03 -4.30 -18.57
C ALA A 145 8.77 -5.62 -18.34
N ASP A 146 8.85 -6.45 -19.37
CA ASP A 146 9.47 -7.77 -19.27
C ASP A 146 10.99 -7.71 -19.04
N PHE A 147 11.59 -6.50 -19.07
CA PHE A 147 13.04 -6.25 -19.08
C PHE A 147 13.39 -4.99 -18.29
#